data_AF-A0A432ESF0-F1
#
_entry.id   AF-A0A432ESF0-F1
#
_cell.length_a   1.000
_cell.length_b   1.000
_cell.length_c   1.000
_cell.angle_alpha   90.00
_cell.angle_beta   90.00
_cell.angle_gamma   90.00
#
_symmetry.space_group_name_H-M   'P 1'
#
loop_
_entity.id
_entity.type
_entity.pdbx_description
1 polymer ?
#
loop_
_entity_poly.entity_id
_entity_poly.type
_entity_poly.pdbx_seq_one_letter_code
_entity_poly.pdbx_strand_id
1 'polypeptide(L)' 'MNTKQIINEAASLPVEERARVVETLLESFNPPDSQIDKLWAKEANRRLADLQSGRVKPIPAEEVFSNIRKKLGK' A
#
# COMPACT_ATOMS: atom_id res chain seq x y z
N MET A 1 8.89 0.09 29.81
CA MET A 1 9.55 0.77 28.69
C MET A 1 8.51 1.62 27.98
N ASN A 2 8.76 2.92 27.78
CA ASN A 2 7.83 3.83 27.10
C ASN A 2 8.23 4.05 25.63
N THR A 3 7.33 4.61 24.81
CA THR A 3 7.57 4.83 23.37
C THR A 3 8.84 5.63 23.09
N LYS A 4 9.14 6.64 23.92
CA LYS A 4 10.35 7.46 23.76
C LYS A 4 11.63 6.64 23.96
N GLN A 5 11.64 5.72 24.93
CA GLN A 5 12.76 4.80 25.16
C GLN A 5 12.93 3.85 23.97
N ILE A 6 11.85 3.27 23.45
CA ILE A 6 11.88 2.36 22.29
C ILE A 6 12.43 3.06 21.05
N ILE A 7 11.99 4.30 20.79
CA ILE A 7 12.48 5.09 19.65
C ILE A 7 13.98 5.38 19.79
N ASN A 8 14.44 5.76 20.98
CA ASN A 8 15.84 6.05 21.21
C ASN A 8 16.72 4.80 21.06
N GLU A 9 16.25 3.65 21.53
CA GLU A 9 16.95 2.37 21.38
C GLU A 9 16.95 1.91 19.92
N ALA A 10 15.83 2.01 19.20
CA ALA A 10 15.80 1.70 17.78
C ALA A 10 16.70 2.64 16.96
N ALA A 11 16.74 3.93 17.30
CA ALA A 11 17.57 4.91 16.60
C ALA A 11 19.08 4.71 16.81
N SER A 12 19.50 4.06 17.90
CA SER A 12 20.91 3.78 18.19
C SER A 12 21.48 2.55 17.48
N LEU A 13 20.61 1.74 16.85
CA LEU A 13 21.02 0.56 16.08
C LEU A 13 21.81 0.95 14.80
N PRO A 14 22.65 0.05 14.27
CA PRO A 14 23.19 0.16 12.92
C PRO A 14 22.09 0.32 11.86
N VAL A 15 22.42 0.90 10.70
CA VAL A 15 21.42 1.29 9.70
C VAL A 15 20.62 0.08 9.17
N GLU A 16 21.25 -1.07 9.05
CA GLU A 16 20.65 -2.32 8.60
C GLU A 16 19.58 -2.82 9.58
N GLU A 17 19.91 -2.80 10.88
CA GLU A 17 18.98 -3.20 11.94
C GLU A 17 17.84 -2.19 12.12
N ARG A 18 18.11 -0.89 11.92
CA ARG A 18 17.03 0.12 11.87
C ARG A 18 16.04 -0.16 10.74
N ALA A 19 16.54 -0.49 9.55
CA ALA A 19 15.70 -0.82 8.41
C ALA A 19 14.82 -2.03 8.72
N ARG A 20 15.39 -3.07 9.34
CA ARG A 20 14.66 -4.26 9.79
C ARG A 20 13.55 -3.93 10.80
N VAL A 21 13.84 -3.11 11.81
CA VAL A 21 12.83 -2.66 12.79
C VAL A 21 11.69 -1.91 12.10
N VAL A 22 12.01 -1.01 11.17
CA VAL A 22 10.99 -0.27 10.40
C VAL A 22 10.13 -1.22 9.56
N GLU A 23 10.74 -2.17 8.85
CA GLU A 23 10.02 -3.16 8.05
C GLU A 23 9.05 -4.00 8.89
N THR A 24 9.52 -4.55 10.01
CA THR A 24 8.67 -5.34 10.92
C THR A 24 7.51 -4.51 11.49
N LEU A 25 7.75 -3.23 11.84
CA LEU A 25 6.68 -2.35 12.31
C LEU A 25 5.68 -2.02 11.19
N LEU A 26 6.14 -1.80 9.97
CA LEU A 26 5.26 -1.56 8.81
C LEU A 26 4.40 -2.79 8.49
N GLU A 27 4.97 -4.00 8.55
CA GLU A 27 4.22 -5.25 8.40
C GLU A 27 3.14 -5.40 9.47
N SER A 28 3.39 -4.92 10.69
CA SER A 28 2.42 -5.00 11.79
C SER A 28 1.17 -4.13 11.57
N PHE A 29 1.23 -3.11 10.70
CA PHE A 29 0.09 -2.22 10.44
C PHE A 29 -0.95 -2.88 9.55
N ASN A 30 -0.53 -3.77 8.67
CA ASN A 30 -1.39 -4.52 7.76
C ASN A 30 -1.06 -6.01 7.91
N PRO A 31 -1.42 -6.63 9.05
CA PRO A 31 -1.19 -8.05 9.23
C PRO A 31 -1.88 -8.80 8.08
N PRO A 32 -1.22 -9.80 7.47
CA PRO A 32 -1.82 -10.58 6.39
C PRO A 32 -3.15 -11.17 6.84
N ASP A 33 -4.23 -10.72 6.24
CA ASP A 33 -5.57 -11.25 6.48
C ASP A 33 -6.04 -11.96 5.22
N SER A 34 -5.98 -13.29 5.27
CA SER A 34 -6.42 -14.16 4.18
C SER A 34 -7.89 -13.92 3.77
N GLN A 35 -8.73 -13.36 4.64
CA GLN A 35 -10.10 -12.98 4.27
C GLN A 35 -10.09 -11.72 3.41
N ILE A 36 -9.28 -10.72 3.76
CA ILE A 36 -9.10 -9.50 2.96
C ILE A 36 -8.52 -9.86 1.58
N ASP A 37 -7.54 -10.77 1.52
CA ASP A 37 -6.96 -11.23 0.25
C ASP A 37 -8.01 -11.89 -0.66
N LYS A 38 -8.89 -12.72 -0.08
CA LYS A 38 -10.01 -13.33 -0.81
C LYS A 38 -11.00 -12.28 -1.33
N LEU A 39 -11.29 -11.25 -0.53
CA LEU A 39 -12.17 -10.15 -0.94
C LEU A 39 -11.54 -9.34 -2.09
N TRP A 40 -10.24 -9.04 -2.01
CA TRP A 40 -9.51 -8.38 -3.09
C TRP A 40 -9.48 -9.20 -4.37
N ALA A 41 -9.21 -10.51 -4.29
CA ALA A 41 -9.21 -11.40 -5.44
C ALA A 41 -10.59 -11.44 -6.11
N LYS A 42 -11.67 -11.52 -5.31
CA LYS A 42 -13.05 -11.47 -5.81
C LYS A 42 -13.33 -10.16 -6.54
N GLU A 43 -12.96 -9.03 -5.95
CA GLU A 43 -13.20 -7.71 -6.55
C GLU A 43 -12.36 -7.48 -7.82
N ALA A 44 -11.10 -7.90 -7.82
CA ALA A 44 -10.23 -7.81 -8.99
C ALA A 44 -10.79 -8.61 -10.17
N ASN A 45 -11.22 -9.85 -9.94
CA ASN A 45 -11.86 -10.69 -10.97
C ASN A 45 -13.16 -10.06 -11.47
N ARG A 46 -13.99 -9.51 -10.57
CA ARG A 46 -15.22 -8.82 -10.95
C ARG A 46 -14.94 -7.62 -11.85
N ARG A 47 -13.98 -6.76 -11.48
CA ARG A 47 -13.58 -5.58 -12.26
C ARG A 47 -13.00 -5.94 -13.62
N LEU A 48 -12.19 -7.01 -13.69
CA LEU A 48 -11.65 -7.49 -14.96
C LEU A 48 -12.78 -7.95 -15.90
N ALA A 49 -13.74 -8.73 -15.39
CA ALA A 49 -14.88 -9.17 -16.17
C ALA A 49 -15.76 -7.99 -16.64
N ASP A 50 -15.98 -6.98 -15.79
CA ASP A 50 -16.70 -5.75 -16.17
C ASP A 50 -16.00 -4.99 -17.30
N LEU A 51 -14.66 -4.89 -17.24
CA LEU A 51 -13.86 -4.25 -18.28
C LEU A 51 -13.92 -5.03 -19.60
N GLN A 52 -13.70 -6.34 -19.55
CA GLN A 52 -13.71 -7.21 -20.75
C GLN A 52 -15.08 -7.28 -21.42
N SER A 53 -16.16 -7.25 -20.64
CA SER A 53 -17.53 -7.23 -21.15
C SER A 53 -18.00 -5.86 -21.65
N GLY A 54 -17.21 -4.80 -21.42
CA GLY A 54 -17.60 -3.43 -21.76
C GLY A 54 -18.73 -2.86 -20.88
N ARG A 55 -19.07 -3.51 -19.76
CA ARG A 55 -20.09 -3.03 -18.81
C ARG A 55 -19.70 -1.72 -18.14
N VAL A 56 -18.40 -1.44 -18.07
CA VAL A 56 -17.85 -0.20 -17.52
C VAL A 56 -16.96 0.48 -18.54
N LYS A 57 -16.94 1.81 -18.53
CA LYS A 57 -16.03 2.62 -19.35
C LYS A 57 -14.73 2.86 -18.56
N PRO A 58 -13.57 2.34 -19.00
CA PRO A 58 -12.31 2.63 -18.34
C PRO A 58 -11.91 4.08 -18.54
N ILE A 59 -11.10 4.59 -17.61
CA ILE A 59 -10.41 5.87 -17.74
C ILE A 59 -9.01 5.60 -18.31
N PRO A 60 -8.58 6.28 -19.38
CA PRO A 60 -7.22 6.14 -19.91
C PRO A 60 -6.16 6.44 -18.85
N ALA A 61 -5.08 5.68 -18.86
CA ALA A 61 -3.99 5.84 -17.88
C ALA A 61 -3.37 7.24 -17.95
N GLU A 62 -3.25 7.79 -19.16
CA GLU A 62 -2.70 9.12 -19.43
C GLU A 62 -3.51 10.22 -18.72
N GLU A 63 -4.83 10.07 -18.68
CA GLU A 63 -5.73 11.00 -18.00
C GLU A 63 -5.53 10.94 -16.49
N VAL A 64 -5.46 9.72 -15.92
CA VAL A 64 -5.21 9.49 -14.50
C VAL A 64 -3.88 10.14 -14.08
N PHE A 65 -2.79 9.86 -14.82
CA PHE A 65 -1.47 10.39 -14.49
C PHE A 65 -1.37 11.90 -14.71
N SER A 66 -2.03 12.44 -15.74
CA SER A 66 -2.14 13.89 -15.96
C SER A 66 -2.79 14.58 -14.76
N ASN A 67 -3.88 14.03 -14.23
CA ASN A 67 -4.57 14.57 -13.07
C ASN A 67 -3.71 14.49 -11.79
N ILE A 68 -2.94 13.42 -11.60
CA ILE A 68 -2.01 13.29 -10.47
C ILE A 68 -0.90 14.35 -10.55
N ARG A 69 -0.27 14.53 -11.72
CA ARG A 69 0.79 15.54 -11.92
C ARG A 69 0.30 16.95 -11.60
N LYS A 70 -0.87 17.32 -12.15
CA LYS A 70 -1.54 18.60 -11.84
C LYS A 70 -1.76 18.82 -10.35
N LYS A 71 -2.23 17.80 -9.61
CA LYS A 71 -2.45 17.88 -8.16
C LYS A 71 -1.15 18.04 -7.37
N LEU A 72 -0.07 17.42 -7.83
CA LEU A 72 1.24 17.46 -7.16
C LEU A 72 2.12 18.64 -7.60
N GLY A 73 1.59 19.55 -8.44
CA GLY A 73 2.35 20.71 -8.94
C GLY A 73 3.57 20.32 -9.79
N LYS A 74 3.52 19.15 -10.45
CA LYS A 74 4.54 18.68 -11.39
C LYS A 74 4.08 18.83 -12.83
#